data_AF-A0A962JIQ0-F1
#
_entry.id   AF-A0A962JIQ0-F1
#
_cell.length_a   1.000
_cell.length_b   1.000
_cell.length_c   1.000
_cell.angle_alpha   90.00
_cell.angle_beta   90.00
_cell.angle_gamma   90.00
#
_symmetry.space_group_name_H-M   'P 1'
#
loop_
_entity.id
_entity.type
_entity.pdbx_description
1 polymer ?
#
loop_
_entity_poly.entity_id
_entity_poly.type
_entity_poly.pdbx_seq_one_letter_code
_entity_poly.pdbx_strand_id
1 'polypeptide(L)'
;MKKSIIVCGAILATLHISNASARCIGSVINGKCYGSEVSGSDDSGYTGSSGLKYQYDLSNPADRNRYSTDLNAQMRDQMSIEPSRTMDRGLGQYGGGIYDK
;
A
#
# COMPACT_ATOMS: atom_id res chain seq x y z
N MET A 1 -57.46 -21.59 -26.98
CA MET A 1 -56.66 -22.59 -26.25
C MET A 1 -55.18 -22.19 -26.35
N LYS A 2 -54.60 -21.91 -25.18
CA LYS A 2 -53.18 -21.81 -24.75
C LYS A 2 -52.11 -21.42 -25.80
N LYS A 3 -51.66 -20.16 -25.71
CA LYS A 3 -50.44 -19.62 -26.32
C LYS A 3 -49.25 -19.98 -25.41
N SER A 4 -48.34 -20.83 -25.87
CA SER A 4 -47.08 -21.11 -25.17
C SER A 4 -46.03 -20.10 -25.61
N ILE A 5 -45.77 -19.11 -24.76
CA ILE A 5 -44.63 -18.19 -24.89
C ILE A 5 -43.47 -18.87 -24.18
N ILE A 6 -42.51 -19.40 -24.95
CA ILE A 6 -41.25 -19.91 -24.43
C ILE A 6 -40.37 -18.67 -24.15
N VAL A 7 -40.31 -18.25 -22.89
CA VAL A 7 -39.35 -17.24 -22.44
C VAL A 7 -38.00 -17.94 -22.30
N CYS A 8 -37.17 -17.83 -23.33
CA CYS A 8 -35.75 -18.14 -23.23
C CYS A 8 -35.08 -17.09 -22.36
N GLY A 9 -35.00 -17.38 -21.06
CA GLY A 9 -34.20 -16.59 -20.12
C GLY A 9 -32.73 -16.71 -20.48
N ALA A 10 -32.23 -15.72 -21.22
CA ALA A 10 -30.80 -15.55 -21.39
C ALA A 10 -30.21 -15.12 -20.03
N ILE A 11 -29.62 -16.08 -19.33
CA ILE A 11 -28.84 -15.84 -18.12
C ILE A 11 -27.61 -15.04 -18.55
N LEU A 12 -27.65 -13.71 -18.37
CA LEU A 12 -26.47 -12.85 -18.44
C LEU A 12 -25.55 -13.23 -17.29
N ALA A 13 -24.64 -14.17 -17.52
CA ALA A 13 -23.52 -14.41 -16.63
C ALA A 13 -22.57 -13.22 -16.74
N THR A 14 -22.73 -12.24 -15.86
CA THR A 14 -21.74 -11.19 -15.66
C THR A 14 -20.47 -11.85 -15.11
N LEU A 15 -19.48 -12.05 -15.99
CA LEU A 15 -18.14 -12.44 -15.58
C LEU A 15 -17.53 -11.29 -14.78
N HIS A 16 -17.61 -11.40 -13.44
CA HIS A 16 -16.81 -10.57 -12.55
C HIS A 16 -15.35 -10.98 -12.73
N ILE A 17 -14.59 -10.21 -13.53
CA ILE A 17 -13.14 -10.35 -13.59
C ILE A 17 -12.60 -9.72 -12.30
N SER A 18 -12.46 -10.54 -11.25
CA SER A 18 -11.71 -10.16 -10.07
C SER A 18 -10.24 -10.09 -10.47
N ASN A 19 -9.70 -8.87 -10.61
CA ASN A 19 -8.26 -8.69 -10.81
C ASN A 19 -7.52 -9.13 -9.54
N ALA A 20 -6.97 -10.34 -9.56
CA ALA A 20 -6.02 -10.77 -8.55
C ALA A 20 -4.63 -10.29 -8.97
N SER A 21 -4.10 -9.27 -8.29
CA SER A 21 -2.70 -8.87 -8.46
C SER A 21 -1.83 -9.90 -7.73
N ALA A 22 -1.26 -10.84 -8.48
CA ALA A 22 -0.28 -11.76 -7.92
C ALA A 22 1.01 -10.98 -7.66
N ARG A 23 1.38 -10.80 -6.39
CA ARG A 23 2.64 -10.18 -5.93
C ARG A 23 3.82 -11.15 -6.14
N CYS A 24 3.94 -11.69 -7.36
CA CYS A 24 4.89 -12.72 -7.73
C CYS A 24 5.90 -12.16 -8.70
N ILE A 25 7.19 -12.31 -8.38
CA ILE A 25 8.27 -12.14 -9.35
C ILE A 25 8.63 -13.54 -9.83
N GLY A 26 7.96 -13.97 -10.91
CA GLY A 26 8.09 -15.31 -11.49
C GLY A 26 6.80 -15.80 -12.13
N SER A 27 6.76 -17.08 -12.51
CA SER A 27 5.60 -17.68 -13.18
C SER A 27 4.49 -17.99 -12.19
N VAL A 28 3.25 -17.65 -12.55
CA VAL A 28 2.06 -18.02 -11.77
C VAL A 28 1.35 -19.17 -12.48
N ILE A 29 1.22 -20.31 -11.79
CA ILE A 29 0.55 -21.51 -12.33
C ILE A 29 -0.54 -21.91 -11.34
N ASN A 30 -1.79 -21.97 -11.80
CA ASN A 30 -2.96 -22.28 -10.96
C ASN A 30 -3.06 -21.43 -9.69
N GLY A 31 -2.74 -20.14 -9.78
CA GLY A 31 -2.81 -19.19 -8.66
C GLY A 31 -1.69 -19.33 -7.62
N LYS A 32 -0.69 -20.19 -7.84
CA LYS A 32 0.51 -20.31 -7.00
C LYS A 32 1.70 -19.64 -7.68
N CYS A 33 2.48 -18.87 -6.93
CA CYS A 33 3.72 -18.27 -7.42
C CYS A 33 4.81 -19.34 -7.42
N TYR A 34 5.31 -19.69 -8.61
CA TYR A 34 6.51 -20.50 -8.80
C TYR A 34 7.69 -19.55 -9.06
N GLY A 35 7.93 -18.69 -8.08
CA GLY A 35 8.90 -17.61 -8.10
C GLY A 35 9.09 -17.06 -6.70
N SER A 36 9.51 -15.81 -6.59
CA SER A 36 9.57 -15.13 -5.29
C SER A 36 8.22 -14.46 -5.01
N GLU A 37 7.55 -14.90 -3.94
CA GLU A 37 6.38 -14.21 -3.40
C GLU A 37 6.86 -12.97 -2.63
N VAL A 38 6.41 -11.80 -3.06
CA VAL A 38 6.69 -10.56 -2.34
C VAL A 38 5.61 -10.41 -1.27
N SER A 39 5.91 -10.90 -0.07
CA SER A 39 5.11 -10.70 1.13
C SER A 39 5.12 -9.22 1.52
N GLY A 40 4.24 -8.41 0.91
CA GLY A 40 4.05 -7.05 1.36
C GLY A 40 3.12 -7.00 2.56
N SER A 41 3.64 -7.42 3.71
CA SER A 41 3.09 -7.12 5.03
C SER A 41 3.98 -6.09 5.69
N ASP A 42 3.95 -4.88 5.17
CA ASP A 42 4.68 -3.76 5.75
C ASP A 42 3.63 -2.77 6.25
N ASP A 43 3.03 -3.05 7.41
CA ASP A 43 2.63 -1.96 8.30
C ASP A 43 3.93 -1.37 8.87
N SER A 44 4.77 -0.81 7.98
CA SER A 44 6.13 -0.32 8.28
C SER A 44 6.07 1.12 8.79
N GLY A 45 5.04 1.43 9.56
CA GLY A 45 4.93 2.71 10.22
C GLY A 45 6.07 2.85 11.23
N TYR A 46 6.90 3.88 11.08
CA TYR A 46 7.91 4.25 12.04
C TYR A 46 7.31 5.21 13.06
N THR A 47 7.50 4.97 14.35
CA THR A 47 7.02 5.88 15.41
C THR A 47 8.22 6.48 16.13
N GLY A 48 8.32 7.81 16.10
CA GLY A 48 9.34 8.55 16.83
C GLY A 48 9.00 8.62 18.33
N SER A 49 9.99 8.97 19.14
CA SER A 49 9.83 9.12 20.60
C SER A 49 8.85 10.23 20.98
N SER A 50 8.64 11.22 20.10
CA SER A 50 7.62 12.25 20.25
C SER A 50 6.18 11.74 20.08
N GLY A 51 6.01 10.49 19.62
CA GLY A 51 4.72 9.89 19.31
C GLY A 51 4.18 10.25 17.91
N LEU A 52 4.98 10.94 17.09
CA LEU A 52 4.72 11.11 15.66
C LEU A 52 4.87 9.79 14.92
N LYS A 53 3.97 9.57 13.96
CA LYS A 53 3.98 8.40 13.08
C LYS A 53 4.41 8.83 11.69
N TYR A 54 5.34 8.06 11.16
CA TYR A 54 5.95 8.25 9.86
C TYR A 54 5.69 7.00 9.02
N GLN A 55 5.56 7.19 7.72
CA GLN A 55 5.43 6.09 6.78
C GLN A 55 6.76 5.33 6.58
N TYR A 56 7.89 5.99 6.82
CA TYR A 56 9.23 5.47 6.54
C TYR A 56 10.21 5.79 7.68
N ASP A 57 11.06 4.84 8.07
CA ASP A 57 12.25 5.09 8.88
C ASP A 57 13.43 5.45 7.98
N LEU A 58 13.83 6.72 7.93
CA LEU A 58 14.93 7.19 7.08
C LEU A 58 16.31 6.73 7.58
N SER A 59 16.39 6.22 8.80
CA SER A 59 17.58 5.53 9.33
C SER A 59 17.82 4.22 8.58
N ASN A 60 16.74 3.57 8.11
CA ASN A 60 16.79 2.37 7.28
C ASN A 60 17.06 2.73 5.80
N PRO A 61 18.13 2.18 5.17
CA PRO A 61 18.43 2.44 3.76
C PRO A 61 17.33 2.03 2.77
N ALA A 62 16.60 0.94 3.05
CA ALA A 62 15.54 0.46 2.18
C ALA A 62 14.34 1.43 2.17
N ASP A 63 13.94 1.89 3.35
CA ASP A 63 12.87 2.87 3.52
C ASP A 63 13.24 4.24 2.95
N ARG A 64 14.51 4.63 3.06
CA ARG A 64 15.02 5.86 2.41
C ARG A 64 14.88 5.80 0.89
N ASN A 65 15.18 4.65 0.28
CA ASN A 65 15.00 4.45 -1.15
C ASN A 65 13.51 4.51 -1.52
N ARG A 66 12.63 3.86 -0.74
CA ARG A 66 11.18 3.93 -0.95
C ARG A 66 10.66 5.37 -0.85
N TYR A 67 11.05 6.09 0.20
CA TYR A 67 10.71 7.49 0.43
C TYR A 67 11.19 8.41 -0.70
N SER A 68 12.37 8.15 -1.26
CA SER A 68 12.93 8.97 -2.36
C SER A 68 12.03 8.97 -3.61
N THR A 69 11.26 7.91 -3.80
CA THR A 69 10.32 7.77 -4.93
C THR A 69 8.87 8.11 -4.57
N ASP A 70 8.54 8.29 -3.29
CA ASP A 70 7.19 8.62 -2.83
C ASP A 70 7.02 10.14 -2.70
N LEU A 71 6.64 10.77 -3.82
CA LEU A 71 6.40 12.23 -3.87
C LEU A 71 5.28 12.67 -2.92
N ASN A 72 4.26 11.85 -2.70
CA ASN A 72 3.15 12.19 -1.82
C ASN A 72 3.63 12.27 -0.37
N ALA A 73 4.47 11.33 0.07
CA ALA A 73 5.08 11.37 1.40
C ALA A 73 5.97 12.61 1.58
N GLN A 74 6.76 12.97 0.57
CA GLN A 74 7.59 14.16 0.60
C GLN A 74 6.77 15.46 0.68
N MET A 75 5.68 15.55 -0.09
CA MET A 75 4.78 16.71 -0.05
C MET A 75 4.11 16.87 1.31
N ARG A 76 3.64 15.79 1.93
CA ARG A 76 3.09 15.84 3.30
C ARG A 76 4.12 16.36 4.29
N ASP A 77 5.35 15.87 4.21
CA ASP A 77 6.46 16.31 5.05
C ASP A 77 6.84 17.79 4.85
N GLN A 78 6.60 18.36 3.66
CA GLN A 78 6.83 19.77 3.37
C GLN A 78 5.71 20.66 3.92
N MET A 79 4.47 20.16 3.93
CA MET A 79 3.30 20.89 4.41
C MET A 79 3.08 20.74 5.92
N SER A 80 3.66 19.71 6.54
CA SER A 80 3.49 19.45 7.97
C SER A 80 4.20 20.51 8.82
N ILE A 81 3.46 21.06 9.78
CA ILE A 81 3.93 22.06 10.77
C ILE A 81 4.24 21.45 12.13
N GLU A 82 4.30 20.11 12.23
CA GLU A 82 4.44 19.38 13.48
C GLU A 82 5.79 19.67 14.18
N PRO A 83 5.80 20.40 15.31
CA PRO A 83 7.04 20.75 16.02
C PRO A 83 7.74 19.52 16.61
N SER A 84 6.97 18.47 16.87
CA SER A 84 7.44 17.16 17.35
C SER A 84 8.45 16.50 16.43
N ARG A 85 8.43 16.83 15.13
CA ARG A 85 9.42 16.36 14.16
C ARG A 85 10.82 16.87 14.48
N THR A 86 10.92 18.11 14.94
CA THR A 86 12.19 18.72 15.35
C THR A 86 12.73 18.04 16.61
N MET A 87 11.84 17.66 17.54
CA MET A 87 12.22 16.90 18.73
C MET A 87 12.80 15.52 18.37
N ASP A 88 12.12 14.77 17.50
CA ASP A 88 12.62 13.46 17.03
C ASP A 88 13.99 13.60 16.36
N ARG A 89 14.16 14.58 15.47
CA ARG A 89 15.44 14.85 14.80
C ARG A 89 16.55 15.20 15.78
N GLY A 90 16.24 15.95 16.85
CA GLY A 90 17.18 16.26 17.92
C GLY A 90 17.67 15.02 18.68
N LEU A 91 16.87 13.96 18.69
CA LEU A 91 17.19 12.65 19.27
C LEU A 91 17.80 11.68 18.24
N GLY A 92 18.14 12.14 17.03
CA GLY A 92 18.67 11.31 15.95
C GLY A 92 17.64 10.38 15.31
N GLN A 93 16.35 10.65 15.48
CA GLN A 93 15.25 9.89 14.90
C GLN A 93 14.77 10.60 13.63
N TYR A 94 14.84 9.90 12.49
CA TYR A 94 14.55 10.46 11.19
C TYR A 94 13.42 9.69 10.52
N GLY A 95 12.21 10.23 10.61
CA GLY A 95 11.05 9.70 9.90
C GLY A 95 10.69 10.50 8.65
N GLY A 96 10.10 9.82 7.67
CA GLY A 96 9.58 10.40 6.43
C GLY A 96 8.12 10.03 6.18
N GLY A 97 7.38 10.94 5.55
CA GLY A 97 5.97 10.75 5.22
C GLY A 97 5.07 10.79 6.43
N ILE A 98 5.12 11.88 7.20
CA ILE A 98 4.28 12.11 8.39
C ILE A 98 2.82 11.85 8.05
N TYR A 99 2.17 11.06 8.91
CA TYR A 99 0.72 10.99 8.97
C TYR A 99 0.28 12.01 10.01
N ASP A 100 -0.25 13.15 9.55
CA ASP A 100 -0.94 14.08 10.43
C ASP A 100 -2.02 13.31 11.21
N LYS A 101 -2.14 13.61 12.51
CA LYS A 101 -3.18 13.03 13.38
C LYS A 101 -4.46 13.84 13.32
#